data_AF-F9ZUF9-F1
#
_entry.id   AF-F9ZUF9-F1
#
_cell.length_a   1.000
_cell.length_b   1.000
_cell.length_c   1.000
_cell.angle_alpha   90.00
_cell.angle_beta   90.00
_cell.angle_gamma   90.00
#
_symmetry.space_group_name_H-M   'P 1'
#
loop_
_entity.id
_entity.type
_entity.pdbx_description
1 polymer ?
#
loop_
_entity_poly.entity_id
_entity_poly.type
_entity_poly.pdbx_seq_one_letter_code
_entity_poly.pdbx_strand_id
1 'polypeptide(L)'
;MAMTRQEKVAYWTQRVKDQAVSGLSVKRYCAQEEIPVGTLQYWRRKLGVAHSARQRDVVDFFPLHLAPATGAMASSVEIGLLSGRRLSIRGPLEPAWLQTLVQVLESPCG
;
A
#
# COMPACT_ATOMS: atom_id res chain seq x y z
N MET A 1 14.79 -14.60 42.01
CA MET A 1 13.37 -14.46 42.42
C MET A 1 12.51 -14.87 41.25
N ALA A 2 11.59 -15.82 41.43
CA ALA A 2 10.70 -16.25 40.36
C ALA A 2 9.61 -15.20 40.16
N MET A 3 9.51 -14.66 38.94
CA MET A 3 8.47 -13.70 38.56
C MET A 3 7.09 -14.34 38.74
N THR A 4 6.17 -13.64 39.40
CA THR A 4 4.80 -14.11 39.56
C THR A 4 4.08 -14.19 38.21
N ARG A 5 3.00 -14.97 38.15
CA ARG A 5 2.20 -15.09 36.92
C ARG A 5 1.73 -13.74 36.39
N GLN A 6 1.38 -12.81 37.29
CA GLN A 6 0.83 -11.51 36.95
C GLN A 6 1.91 -10.55 36.43
N GLU A 7 3.08 -10.52 37.07
CA GLU A 7 4.24 -9.78 36.60
C GLU A 7 4.70 -10.26 35.22
N LYS A 8 4.70 -11.58 35.00
CA LYS A 8 5.06 -12.16 33.70
C LYS A 8 4.09 -11.71 32.61
N VAL A 9 2.78 -11.69 32.90
CA VAL A 9 1.76 -11.18 31.97
C VAL A 9 1.99 -9.71 31.66
N ALA A 10 2.24 -8.87 32.68
CA ALA A 10 2.50 -7.45 32.49
C ALA A 10 3.75 -7.19 31.63
N TYR A 11 4.84 -7.90 31.90
CA TYR A 11 6.08 -7.83 31.13
C TYR A 11 5.86 -8.12 29.65
N TRP A 12 5.19 -9.23 29.34
CA TRP A 12 4.91 -9.60 27.95
C TRP A 12 3.89 -8.68 27.28
N THR A 13 2.96 -8.10 28.04
CA THR A 13 2.03 -7.10 27.52
C THR A 13 2.76 -5.85 27.08
N GLN A 14 3.71 -5.37 27.89
CA GLN A 14 4.53 -4.21 27.54
C GLN A 14 5.37 -4.50 26.28
N ARG A 15 6.08 -5.62 26.25
CA ARG A 15 6.91 -6.01 25.09
C ARG A 15 6.14 -6.13 23.78
N VAL A 16 4.88 -6.57 23.83
CA VAL A 16 4.00 -6.63 22.64
C VAL A 16 3.58 -5.23 22.19
N LYS A 17 3.30 -4.32 23.12
CA LYS A 17 2.99 -2.91 22.81
C LYS A 17 4.20 -2.19 22.22
N ASP A 18 5.38 -2.38 22.81
CA ASP A 18 6.62 -1.76 22.33
C ASP A 18 6.94 -2.23 20.90
N GLN A 19 6.72 -3.51 20.59
CA GLN A 19 6.85 -4.01 19.22
C GLN A 19 5.90 -3.31 18.26
N ALA A 20 4.63 -3.09 18.65
CA ALA A 20 3.65 -2.42 17.81
C ALA A 20 4.00 -0.94 17.56
N VAL A 21 4.51 -0.23 18.58
CA VAL A 21 4.90 1.19 18.46
C VAL A 21 6.20 1.35 17.67
N SER A 22 7.12 0.37 17.74
CA SER A 22 8.42 0.44 17.05
C SER A 22 8.33 0.51 15.52
N GLY A 23 7.21 0.08 14.92
CA GLY A 23 7.07 -0.05 13.47
C GLY A 23 7.99 -1.12 12.83
N LEU A 24 8.77 -1.84 13.64
CA LEU A 24 9.67 -2.89 13.16
C LEU A 24 8.89 -4.19 12.89
N SER A 25 9.36 -4.94 11.90
CA SER A 25 8.88 -6.31 11.71
C SER A 25 9.21 -7.16 12.93
N VAL A 26 8.35 -8.14 13.23
CA VAL A 26 8.49 -9.04 14.39
C VAL A 26 9.89 -9.67 14.43
N LYS A 27 10.45 -10.08 13.29
CA LYS A 27 11.80 -10.67 13.23
C LYS A 27 12.88 -9.68 13.64
N ARG A 28 12.80 -8.43 13.19
CA ARG A 28 13.78 -7.39 13.52
C ARG A 28 13.69 -6.97 14.97
N TYR A 29 12.48 -6.75 15.48
CA TYR A 29 12.26 -6.44 16.89
C TYR A 29 12.78 -7.56 17.81
N CYS A 30 12.47 -8.82 17.48
CA CYS A 30 12.97 -9.97 18.24
C CYS A 30 14.50 -10.11 18.19
N ALA A 31 15.13 -9.80 17.05
CA ALA A 31 16.59 -9.81 16.94
C ALA A 31 17.24 -8.69 17.77
N GLN A 32 16.63 -7.50 17.81
CA GLN A 32 17.14 -6.36 18.56
C GLN A 32 16.98 -6.54 20.07
N GLU A 33 15.84 -7.06 20.52
CA GLU A 33 15.53 -7.24 21.94
C GLU A 33 15.98 -8.60 22.49
N GLU A 34 16.68 -9.40 21.67
CA GLU A 34 17.17 -10.75 22.00
C GLU A 34 16.06 -11.71 22.49
N ILE A 35 14.86 -11.52 21.94
CA ILE A 35 13.68 -12.33 22.28
C ILE A 35 13.48 -13.40 21.20
N PRO A 36 13.32 -14.68 21.56
CA PRO A 36 12.93 -15.69 20.59
C PRO A 36 11.57 -15.37 19.98
N VAL A 37 11.50 -15.35 18.65
CA VAL A 37 10.28 -15.02 17.89
C VAL A 37 9.08 -15.87 18.33
N GLY A 38 9.30 -17.17 18.55
CA GLY A 38 8.25 -18.09 19.00
C GLY A 38 7.65 -17.69 20.35
N THR A 39 8.45 -17.16 21.27
CA THR A 39 8.01 -16.71 22.59
C THR A 39 7.13 -15.48 22.48
N LEU A 40 7.54 -14.48 21.69
CA LEU A 40 6.72 -13.29 21.46
C LEU A 40 5.39 -13.64 20.78
N GLN A 41 5.40 -14.53 19.78
CA GLN A 41 4.18 -15.00 19.12
C GLN A 41 3.25 -15.80 20.05
N TYR A 42 3.81 -16.63 20.94
CA TYR A 42 3.04 -17.31 21.97
C TYR A 42 2.31 -16.30 22.87
N TRP A 43 3.01 -15.28 23.35
CA TRP A 43 2.41 -14.27 24.21
C TRP A 43 1.41 -13.37 23.48
N ARG A 44 1.63 -13.03 22.20
CA ARG A 44 0.63 -12.34 21.38
C ARG A 44 -0.68 -13.12 21.30
N ARG A 45 -0.61 -14.44 21.05
CA ARG A 45 -1.80 -15.31 21.04
C ARG A 45 -2.45 -15.39 22.41
N LYS A 46 -1.65 -15.59 23.46
CA LYS A 46 -2.12 -15.77 24.84
C LYS A 46 -2.78 -14.52 25.43
N LEU A 47 -2.28 -13.33 25.09
CA LEU A 47 -2.79 -12.06 25.57
C LEU A 47 -4.02 -11.57 24.77
N GLY A 48 -4.52 -12.35 23.82
CA GLY A 48 -5.63 -11.93 22.96
C GLY A 48 -5.24 -10.81 21.99
N VAL A 49 -3.96 -10.40 21.93
CA VAL A 49 -3.38 -9.50 20.91
C VAL A 49 -3.13 -10.28 19.61
N ALA A 50 -3.90 -11.35 19.40
CA ALA A 50 -4.05 -11.97 18.11
C ALA A 50 -4.64 -10.93 17.17
N HIS A 51 -3.76 -10.13 16.56
CA HIS A 51 -3.95 -9.77 15.16
C HIS A 51 -4.15 -11.08 14.43
N SER A 52 -5.41 -11.44 14.24
CA SER A 52 -5.96 -12.18 13.11
C SER A 52 -4.91 -13.01 12.38
N ALA A 53 -4.25 -13.94 13.08
CA ALA A 53 -3.31 -14.85 12.47
C ALA A 53 -4.20 -15.92 11.84
N ARG A 54 -4.69 -15.58 10.64
CA ARG A 54 -5.53 -16.39 9.74
C ARG A 54 -7.03 -16.39 10.00
N GLN A 55 -7.58 -15.27 10.47
CA GLN A 55 -8.80 -14.83 9.81
C GLN A 55 -8.31 -14.03 8.61
N ARG A 56 -8.20 -14.72 7.46
CA ARG A 56 -8.49 -14.02 6.22
C ARG A 56 -9.95 -13.62 6.38
N ASP A 57 -10.21 -12.51 7.06
CA ASP A 57 -11.26 -11.65 6.58
C ASP A 57 -10.73 -11.29 5.21
N VAL A 58 -11.17 -12.10 4.24
CA VAL A 58 -11.24 -11.66 2.89
C VAL A 58 -12.15 -10.45 3.02
N VAL A 59 -11.53 -9.28 3.17
CA VAL A 59 -12.21 -8.04 2.86
C VAL A 59 -12.37 -8.14 1.35
N ASP A 60 -13.42 -8.86 0.93
CA ASP A 60 -13.75 -9.08 -0.48
C ASP A 60 -13.86 -7.73 -1.19
N PHE A 61 -14.26 -6.70 -0.43
CA PHE A 61 -14.34 -5.33 -0.89
C PHE A 61 -13.89 -4.35 0.19
N PHE A 62 -12.76 -3.67 -0.07
CA PHE A 62 -12.43 -2.44 0.63
C PHE A 62 -13.08 -1.28 -0.14
N PRO A 63 -13.99 -0.50 0.46
CA PRO A 63 -14.60 0.63 -0.24
C PRO A 63 -13.54 1.69 -0.53
N LEU A 64 -13.13 1.77 -1.79
CA LEU A 64 -12.30 2.86 -2.29
C LEU A 64 -13.19 4.08 -2.54
N HIS A 65 -13.08 5.08 -1.68
CA HIS A 65 -13.66 6.38 -1.91
C HIS A 65 -12.76 7.16 -2.88
N LEU A 66 -13.14 7.21 -4.15
CA LEU A 66 -12.52 8.13 -5.10
C LEU A 66 -12.89 9.54 -4.69
N ALA A 67 -11.91 10.32 -4.24
CA ALA A 67 -12.11 11.75 -4.06
C ALA A 67 -12.56 12.34 -5.41
N PRO A 68 -13.62 13.16 -5.45
CA PRO A 68 -14.00 13.84 -6.68
C PRO A 68 -12.79 14.65 -7.13
N ALA A 69 -12.38 14.44 -8.39
CA ALA A 69 -11.26 15.15 -8.97
C ALA A 69 -11.52 16.66 -8.86
N THR A 70 -10.94 17.28 -7.83
CA THR A 70 -11.05 18.72 -7.57
C THR A 70 -9.93 19.38 -8.36
N GLY A 71 -10.08 19.28 -9.67
CA GLY A 71 -9.24 19.89 -10.66
C GLY A 71 -10.08 19.83 -11.90
N ALA A 72 -10.42 21.00 -12.45
CA ALA A 72 -11.14 21.15 -13.71
C ALA A 72 -10.71 20.00 -14.63
N MET A 73 -11.66 19.18 -15.08
CA MET A 73 -11.40 18.11 -16.02
C MET A 73 -10.73 18.74 -17.25
N ALA A 74 -9.41 18.80 -17.23
CA ALA A 74 -8.63 18.91 -18.44
C ALA A 74 -8.89 17.57 -19.11
N SER A 75 -9.94 17.53 -19.93
CA SER A 75 -10.29 16.43 -20.80
C SER A 75 -9.01 16.05 -21.53
N SER A 76 -8.35 15.02 -21.02
CA SER A 76 -7.08 14.57 -21.54
C SER A 76 -7.40 13.48 -22.53
N VAL A 77 -7.13 13.73 -23.80
CA VAL A 77 -7.29 12.72 -24.84
C VAL A 77 -5.97 11.98 -24.98
N GLU A 78 -6.01 10.67 -24.80
CA GLU A 78 -4.87 9.80 -25.10
C GLU A 78 -5.06 9.15 -26.47
N ILE A 79 -4.05 9.27 -27.34
CA ILE A 79 -4.07 8.75 -28.70
C ILE A 79 -2.91 7.76 -28.86
N GLY A 80 -3.25 6.51 -29.16
CA GLY A 80 -2.29 5.49 -29.53
C GLY A 80 -2.07 5.47 -31.05
N LEU A 81 -0.82 5.60 -31.50
CA LEU A 81 -0.46 5.52 -32.92
C LEU A 81 -0.06 4.08 -33.29
N LEU A 82 -0.19 3.73 -34.57
CA LEU A 82 0.23 2.42 -35.10
C LEU A 82 1.73 2.13 -34.91
N SER A 83 2.53 3.18 -34.73
CA SER A 83 3.97 3.10 -34.37
C SER A 83 4.23 2.66 -32.92
N GLY A 84 3.20 2.46 -32.10
CA GLY A 84 3.32 2.14 -30.67
C GLY A 84 3.59 3.35 -29.76
N ARG A 85 3.75 4.54 -30.33
CA ARG A 85 3.87 5.81 -29.60
C ARG A 85 2.50 6.25 -29.04
N ARG A 86 2.52 6.96 -27.91
CA ARG A 86 1.32 7.49 -27.26
C ARG A 86 1.43 8.99 -27.05
N LEU A 87 0.32 9.69 -27.29
CA LEU A 87 0.19 11.13 -27.11
C LEU A 87 -0.86 11.39 -26.04
N SER A 88 -0.54 12.26 -25.09
CA SER A 88 -1.48 12.71 -24.06
C SER A 88 -1.67 14.21 -24.22
N ILE A 89 -2.88 14.62 -24.60
CA ILE A 89 -3.19 16.02 -24.90
C ILE A 89 -4.17 16.53 -23.86
N ARG A 90 -3.83 17.62 -23.17
CA ARG A 90 -4.70 18.28 -22.19
C ARG A 90 -5.21 19.59 -22.77
N GLY A 91 -6.53 19.72 -22.94
CA GLY A 91 -7.17 20.95 -23.42
C GLY A 91 -8.16 20.72 -24.56
N PRO A 92 -8.82 21.78 -25.06
CA PRO A 92 -9.78 21.68 -26.15
C PRO A 92 -9.08 21.18 -27.42
N LEU A 93 -9.56 20.07 -27.96
CA LEU A 93 -9.01 19.41 -29.14
C LEU A 93 -9.71 19.98 -30.39
N GLU A 94 -9.04 20.89 -31.08
CA GLU A 94 -9.56 21.44 -32.34
C GLU A 94 -9.32 20.42 -33.49
N PRO A 95 -10.34 20.06 -34.29
CA PRO A 95 -10.23 18.97 -35.26
C PRO A 95 -9.16 19.18 -36.33
N ALA A 96 -8.99 20.40 -36.85
CA ALA A 96 -8.02 20.67 -37.91
C ALA A 96 -6.58 20.55 -37.40
N TRP A 97 -6.32 21.05 -36.19
CA TRP A 97 -5.05 20.86 -35.51
C TRP A 97 -4.73 19.37 -35.27
N LEU A 98 -5.71 18.58 -34.82
CA LEU A 98 -5.50 17.15 -34.57
C LEU A 98 -5.14 16.39 -35.85
N GLN A 99 -5.85 16.68 -36.95
CA GLN A 99 -5.58 16.07 -38.24
C GLN A 99 -4.16 16.34 -38.72
N THR A 100 -3.68 17.58 -38.57
CA THR A 100 -2.32 17.98 -38.93
C THR A 100 -1.29 17.21 -38.10
N LEU A 101 -1.51 17.09 -36.79
CA LEU A 101 -0.60 16.43 -35.88
C LEU A 101 -0.51 14.92 -36.14
N VAL A 102 -1.64 14.26 -36.41
CA VAL A 102 -1.66 12.83 -36.79
C VAL A 102 -0.91 12.63 -38.10
N GLN A 103 -1.14 13.47 -39.12
CA GLN A 103 -0.43 13.39 -40.40
C GLN A 103 1.08 13.53 -40.25
N VAL A 104 1.57 14.47 -39.43
CA VAL A 104 3.01 14.62 -39.17
C VAL A 104 3.61 13.38 -38.52
N LEU A 105 2.87 12.75 -37.59
CA LEU A 105 3.37 11.59 -36.86
C LEU A 105 3.30 10.29 -37.66
N GLU A 106 2.34 10.17 -38.58
CA GLU A 106 2.19 9.03 -39.49
C GLU A 106 3.00 9.17 -40.79
N SER A 107 3.44 10.39 -41.12
CA SER A 107 4.36 10.60 -42.23
C SER A 107 5.65 9.82 -41.96
N PRO A 108 6.10 8.96 -42.90
CA PRO A 108 7.38 8.30 -42.76
C PRO A 108 8.44 9.39 -42.65
N CYS A 109 9.13 9.43 -41.50
CA CYS A 109 10.34 10.21 -41.38
C CYS A 109 11.31 9.67 -42.44
N GLY A 110 11.57 10.48 -43.47
CA GLY A 110 12.70 10.24 -44.39
C GLY A 110 14.01 10.42 -43.66
#